data_AF-W5T6P3-F1
#
_entry.id   AF-W5T6P3-F1
#
_cell.length_a   1.000
_cell.length_b   1.000
_cell.length_c   1.000
_cell.angle_alpha   90.00
_cell.angle_beta   90.00
_cell.angle_gamma   90.00
#
_symmetry.space_group_name_H-M   'P 1'
#
loop_
_entity.id
_entity.type
_entity.pdbx_description
1 polymer ?
#
loop_
_entity_poly.entity_id
_entity_poly.type
_entity_poly.pdbx_seq_one_letter_code
_entity_poly.pdbx_strand_id
1 'polypeptide(L)'
;MDIKIDNQFNIIFDNDLKIVDGLDEQKQRLFLYLKTPVGSLHNKNYGLNFKFFLKLLKMQKTNDIKTFFANNLKTLNIDILNIKTRQENKKIILQFFLAGDTLSMEYNL
;
A
#
# COMPACT_ATOMS: atom_id res chain seq x y z
N MET A 1 15.29 -3.60 7.45
CA MET A 1 15.61 -4.81 6.67
C MET A 1 14.55 -5.85 6.97
N ASP A 2 14.03 -6.55 5.97
CA ASP A 2 12.90 -7.49 6.11
C ASP A 2 13.04 -8.69 5.16
N ILE A 3 12.36 -9.80 5.44
CA ILE A 3 12.32 -10.98 4.56
C ILE A 3 11.53 -10.63 3.31
N LYS A 4 12.09 -10.89 2.12
CA LYS A 4 11.38 -10.62 0.87
C LYS A 4 10.20 -11.56 0.71
N ILE A 5 9.03 -10.98 0.41
CA ILE A 5 7.83 -11.74 0.04
C ILE A 5 7.37 -11.42 -1.38
N ASP A 6 6.67 -12.36 -2.00
CA ASP A 6 5.97 -12.13 -3.26
C ASP A 6 4.55 -11.57 -3.07
N ASN A 7 3.83 -11.37 -4.17
CA ASN A 7 2.46 -10.86 -4.17
C ASN A 7 1.42 -11.81 -3.54
N GLN A 8 1.81 -13.07 -3.32
CA GLN A 8 1.01 -14.13 -2.70
C GLN A 8 1.43 -14.37 -1.25
N PHE A 9 2.30 -13.53 -0.68
CA PHE A 9 2.87 -13.63 0.66
C PHE A 9 3.77 -14.85 0.88
N ASN A 10 4.31 -15.44 -0.19
CA ASN A 10 5.35 -16.47 -0.06
C ASN A 10 6.70 -15.82 0.19
N ILE A 11 7.51 -16.45 1.04
CA ILE A 11 8.91 -16.08 1.24
C ILE A 11 9.70 -16.43 -0.02
N ILE A 12 10.53 -15.51 -0.50
CA ILE A 12 11.32 -15.72 -1.72
C ILE A 12 12.71 -16.28 -1.37
N PHE A 13 13.09 -17.35 -2.06
CA PHE A 13 14.44 -17.92 -2.06
C PHE A 13 15.04 -17.86 -3.47
N ASP A 14 16.33 -17.57 -3.57
CA ASP A 14 17.09 -17.53 -4.83
C ASP A 14 18.52 -18.01 -4.51
N ASN A 15 18.65 -19.33 -4.36
CA ASN A 15 19.73 -20.05 -3.68
C ASN A 15 19.83 -19.78 -2.16
N ASP A 16 19.53 -18.57 -1.69
CA ASP A 16 19.44 -18.20 -0.28
C ASP A 16 18.14 -17.41 0.03
N LEU A 17 17.86 -17.20 1.33
CA LEU A 17 16.76 -16.34 1.79
C LEU A 17 16.97 -14.91 1.27
N LYS A 18 16.02 -14.40 0.48
CA LYS A 18 16.06 -13.02 0.02
C LYS A 18 15.59 -12.08 1.12
N ILE A 19 16.32 -10.99 1.25
CA ILE A 19 16.04 -9.90 2.17
C ILE A 19 15.85 -8.63 1.35
N VAL A 20 15.00 -7.72 1.84
CA VAL A 20 14.83 -6.36 1.31
C VAL A 20 15.27 -5.33 2.36
N ASP A 21 15.86 -4.24 1.91
CA ASP A 21 16.24 -3.09 2.72
C ASP A 21 15.94 -1.78 1.98
N GLY A 22 16.15 -0.65 2.67
CA GLY A 22 16.00 0.67 2.09
C GLY A 22 14.62 0.92 1.47
N LEU A 23 14.61 1.22 0.16
CA LEU A 23 13.39 1.53 -0.59
C LEU A 23 12.48 0.31 -0.78
N ASP A 24 13.05 -0.87 -1.04
CA ASP A 24 12.29 -2.09 -1.28
C ASP A 24 11.57 -2.55 -0.01
N GLU A 25 12.22 -2.40 1.15
CA GLU A 25 11.56 -2.61 2.45
C GLU A 25 10.37 -1.67 2.66
N GLN A 26 10.52 -0.38 2.32
CA GLN A 26 9.42 0.58 2.43
C GLN A 26 8.25 0.22 1.51
N LYS A 27 8.54 -0.19 0.28
CA LYS A 27 7.52 -0.67 -0.67
C LYS A 27 6.83 -1.93 -0.16
N GLN A 28 7.58 -2.88 0.39
CA GLN A 28 7.01 -4.10 0.96
C GLN A 28 6.10 -3.78 2.16
N ARG A 29 6.51 -2.91 3.07
CA ARG A 29 5.67 -2.43 4.19
C ARG A 29 4.40 -1.75 3.71
N LEU A 30 4.50 -0.91 2.67
CA LEU A 30 3.33 -0.27 2.07
C LEU A 30 2.39 -1.31 1.47
N PHE A 31 2.91 -2.26 0.71
CA PHE A 31 2.16 -3.33 0.10
C PHE A 31 1.41 -4.18 1.14
N LEU A 32 2.11 -4.60 2.20
CA LEU A 32 1.54 -5.33 3.33
C LEU A 32 0.38 -4.57 3.97
N TYR A 33 0.58 -3.28 4.27
CA TYR A 33 -0.44 -2.44 4.87
C TYR A 33 -1.69 -2.35 3.97
N LEU A 34 -1.49 -2.10 2.67
CA LEU A 34 -2.57 -1.93 1.69
C LEU A 34 -3.35 -3.23 1.41
N LYS A 35 -2.76 -4.40 1.67
CA LYS A 35 -3.41 -5.71 1.53
C LYS A 35 -4.03 -6.23 2.82
N THR A 36 -3.66 -5.69 3.98
CA THR A 36 -4.13 -6.18 5.28
C THR A 36 -5.39 -5.44 5.72
N PRO A 37 -6.54 -6.10 5.93
CA PRO A 37 -7.72 -5.43 6.46
C PRO A 37 -7.53 -5.01 7.92
N VAL A 38 -7.92 -3.79 8.26
CA VAL A 38 -7.88 -3.34 9.66
C VAL A 38 -8.66 -4.31 10.57
N GLY A 39 -8.07 -4.67 11.71
CA GLY A 39 -8.64 -5.61 12.68
C GLY A 39 -8.39 -7.09 12.41
N SER A 40 -7.78 -7.48 11.27
CA SER A 40 -7.47 -8.88 10.97
C SER A 40 -6.31 -9.45 11.79
N LEU A 41 -5.37 -8.58 12.21
CA LEU A 41 -4.20 -8.98 12.99
C LEU A 41 -4.46 -8.90 14.51
N HIS A 42 -3.48 -9.34 15.30
CA HIS A 42 -3.46 -9.12 16.75
C HIS A 42 -3.40 -7.62 17.08
N ASN A 43 -2.53 -6.87 16.39
CA ASN A 43 -2.59 -5.41 16.40
C ASN A 43 -3.81 -4.93 15.60
N LYS A 44 -4.90 -4.61 16.30
CA LYS A 44 -6.18 -4.22 15.69
C LYS A 44 -6.14 -2.89 14.93
N ASN A 45 -5.12 -2.07 15.16
CA ASN A 45 -4.98 -0.76 14.52
C ASN A 45 -4.16 -0.81 13.22
N TYR A 46 -3.53 -1.94 12.90
CA TYR A 46 -2.78 -2.10 11.66
C TYR A 46 -3.68 -2.54 10.51
N GLY A 47 -3.41 -2.00 9.32
CA GLY A 47 -4.08 -2.37 8.08
C GLY A 47 -5.00 -1.28 7.53
N LEU A 48 -5.46 -1.50 6.31
CA LEU A 48 -6.31 -0.60 5.56
C LEU A 48 -7.78 -0.77 5.97
N ASN A 49 -8.47 0.35 6.24
CA ASN A 49 -9.93 0.37 6.34
C ASN A 49 -10.55 0.32 4.94
N PHE A 50 -10.67 -0.89 4.37
CA PHE A 50 -11.19 -1.10 3.02
C PHE A 50 -12.60 -0.54 2.82
N LYS A 51 -13.50 -0.66 3.80
CA LYS A 51 -14.88 -0.16 3.68
C LYS A 51 -14.92 1.35 3.47
N PHE A 52 -14.17 2.09 4.29
CA PHE A 52 -14.09 3.54 4.17
C PHE A 52 -13.36 3.95 2.89
N PHE A 53 -12.24 3.28 2.59
CA PHE A 53 -11.46 3.55 1.39
C PHE A 53 -12.25 3.32 0.09
N LEU A 54 -13.00 2.21 -0.02
CA LEU A 54 -13.88 1.94 -1.16
C LEU A 54 -14.98 3.01 -1.30
N LYS A 55 -15.49 3.55 -0.20
CA LYS A 55 -16.44 4.67 -0.23
C LYS A 55 -15.79 5.93 -0.82
N LEU A 56 -14.57 6.26 -0.42
CA LEU A 56 -13.81 7.38 -0.99
C LEU A 56 -13.55 7.20 -2.48
N LEU A 57 -13.19 5.98 -2.90
CA LEU A 57 -12.97 5.64 -4.31
C LEU A 57 -14.25 5.84 -5.14
N LYS A 58 -15.40 5.32 -4.68
CA LYS A 58 -16.69 5.47 -5.36
C LYS A 58 -17.15 6.93 -5.47
N MET A 59 -16.81 7.75 -4.48
CA MET A 59 -17.11 9.19 -4.50
C MET A 59 -16.11 10.00 -5.34
N GLN A 60 -15.06 9.38 -5.89
CA GLN A 60 -14.00 10.00 -6.69
C GLN A 60 -13.34 11.22 -6.03
N LYS A 61 -13.33 11.27 -4.69
CA LYS A 61 -12.76 12.39 -3.93
C LYS A 61 -11.25 12.23 -3.80
N THR A 62 -10.54 12.57 -4.87
CA THR A 62 -9.08 12.41 -4.95
C THR A 62 -8.31 13.10 -3.81
N ASN A 63 -8.74 14.30 -3.39
CA ASN A 63 -8.11 14.99 -2.26
C ASN A 63 -8.34 14.25 -0.94
N ASP A 64 -9.54 13.71 -0.72
CA ASP A 64 -9.86 12.94 0.50
C ASP A 64 -9.06 11.63 0.53
N ILE A 65 -8.84 10.98 -0.61
CA ILE A 65 -7.98 9.79 -0.74
C ILE A 65 -6.54 10.13 -0.36
N LYS A 66 -6.00 11.26 -0.85
CA LYS A 66 -4.66 11.72 -0.48
C LYS A 66 -4.54 11.99 1.01
N THR A 67 -5.49 12.73 1.59
CA THR A 67 -5.53 13.03 3.03
C THR A 67 -5.66 11.76 3.87
N PHE A 68 -6.50 10.83 3.44
CA PHE A 68 -6.68 9.53 4.08
C PHE A 68 -5.33 8.80 4.20
N PHE A 69 -4.59 8.66 3.10
CA PHE A 69 -3.30 7.99 3.12
C PHE A 69 -2.20 8.80 3.84
N ALA A 70 -2.17 10.12 3.68
CA ALA A 70 -1.22 10.98 4.41
C ALA A 70 -1.34 10.85 5.93
N ASN A 71 -2.54 10.61 6.45
CA ASN A 71 -2.74 10.37 7.88
C ASN A 71 -2.42 8.93 8.29
N ASN A 72 -2.83 7.95 7.49
CA ASN A 72 -2.66 6.54 7.82
C ASN A 72 -1.23 6.03 7.67
N LEU A 73 -0.43 6.61 6.76
CA LEU A 73 0.91 6.12 6.43
C LEU A 73 2.01 6.78 7.28
N LYS A 74 1.70 7.86 8.01
CA LYS A 74 2.63 8.48 9.00
C LYS A 74 3.13 7.49 10.02
N THR A 75 2.27 6.57 10.47
CA THR A 75 2.62 5.55 11.47
C THR A 75 3.49 4.43 10.90
N LEU A 76 3.56 4.30 9.58
CA LEU A 76 4.35 3.27 8.92
C LEU A 76 5.79 3.70 8.68
N ASN A 77 6.17 4.96 8.94
CA ASN A 77 7.51 5.50 8.62
C ASN A 77 7.93 5.31 7.16
N ILE A 78 6.98 5.50 6.22
CA ILE A 78 7.19 5.38 4.77
C ILE A 78 7.25 6.79 4.19
N ASP A 79 8.28 7.08 3.41
CA ASP A 79 8.44 8.40 2.78
C ASP A 79 7.69 8.45 1.45
N ILE A 80 6.44 8.91 1.50
CA ILE A 80 5.57 9.04 0.34
C ILE A 80 5.56 10.49 -0.12
N LEU A 81 6.11 10.72 -1.31
CA LEU A 81 6.22 12.04 -1.93
C LEU A 81 4.89 12.50 -2.52
N ASN A 82 4.12 11.57 -3.10
CA ASN A 82 2.85 11.89 -3.71
C ASN A 82 1.96 10.65 -3.86
N ILE A 83 0.65 10.87 -4.01
CA ILE A 83 -0.32 9.83 -4.33
C ILE A 83 -1.18 10.33 -5.49
N LYS A 84 -1.23 9.56 -6.58
CA LYS A 84 -2.11 9.85 -7.72
C LYS A 84 -3.16 8.75 -7.84
N THR A 85 -4.34 9.15 -8.30
CA THR A 85 -5.44 8.27 -8.65
C THR A 85 -5.73 8.44 -10.14
N ARG A 86 -5.88 7.33 -10.86
CA ARG A 86 -6.33 7.32 -12.24
C ARG A 86 -7.47 6.31 -12.37
N GLN A 87 -8.52 6.68 -13.08
CA GLN A 87 -9.58 5.74 -13.45
C GLN A 87 -9.33 5.27 -14.88
N GLU A 88 -9.35 3.96 -15.07
CA GLU A 88 -9.27 3.31 -16.39
C GLU A 88 -10.39 2.27 -16.45
N ASN A 89 -11.40 2.50 -17.29
CA ASN A 89 -12.59 1.66 -17.40
C ASN A 89 -13.28 1.45 -16.02
N LYS A 90 -13.41 0.19 -15.58
CA LYS A 90 -13.97 -0.23 -14.28
C LYS A 90 -12.89 -0.43 -13.20
N LYS A 91 -11.71 0.15 -13.39
CA LYS A 91 -10.57 0.02 -12.48
C LYS A 91 -10.13 1.39 -11.99
N ILE A 92 -9.74 1.46 -10.73
CA ILE A 92 -9.01 2.59 -10.16
C ILE A 92 -7.59 2.15 -9.88
N ILE A 93 -6.65 2.90 -10.43
CA ILE A 93 -5.22 2.74 -10.21
C ILE A 93 -4.78 3.81 -9.21
N LEU A 94 -4.22 3.39 -8.10
CA LEU A 94 -3.51 4.26 -7.17
C LEU A 94 -2.02 4.10 -7.34
N GLN A 95 -1.32 5.22 -7.47
CA GLN A 95 0.12 5.28 -7.59
C GLN A 95 0.68 6.02 -6.38
N PHE A 96 1.49 5.34 -5.59
CA PHE A 96 2.23 5.89 -4.46
C PHE A 96 3.66 6.15 -4.94
N PHE A 97 4.08 7.40 -4.95
CA PHE A 97 5.41 7.82 -5.38
C PHE A 97 6.32 7.87 -4.14
N LEU A 98 7.36 7.06 -4.14
CA LEU A 98 8.44 7.07 -3.14
C LEU A 98 9.69 7.71 -3.78
N ALA A 99 10.71 7.99 -2.97
CA ALA A 99 11.99 8.51 -3.47
C ALA A 99 12.66 7.51 -4.43
N GLY A 100 12.49 7.73 -5.75
CA GLY A 100 13.12 6.95 -6.80
C GLY A 100 12.29 5.80 -7.37
N ASP A 101 11.07 5.55 -6.88
CA ASP A 101 10.21 4.46 -7.39
C ASP A 101 8.72 4.71 -7.13
N THR A 102 7.85 3.86 -7.70
CA THR A 102 6.41 3.93 -7.58
C THR A 102 5.81 2.56 -7.23
N LEU A 103 4.93 2.51 -6.23
CA LEU A 103 4.05 1.36 -5.99
C LEU A 103 2.68 1.64 -6.59
N SER A 104 2.19 0.76 -7.46
CA SER A 104 0.85 0.88 -8.06
C SER A 104 -0.08 -0.22 -7.56
N MET A 105 -1.30 0.18 -7.19
CA MET A 105 -2.36 -0.72 -6.73
C MET A 105 -3.60 -0.56 -7.60
N GLU A 106 -4.15 -1.66 -8.06
CA GLU A 106 -5.37 -1.70 -8.86
C GLU A 106 -6.55 -2.19 -8.01
N TYR A 107 -7.68 -1.49 -8.12
CA TYR A 107 -8.94 -1.84 -7.47
C TYR A 107 -10.06 -1.87 -8.51
N ASN A 108 -10.80 -2.97 -8.56
CA ASN A 108 -12.01 -3.08 -9.38
C ASN A 108 -13.18 -2.35 -8.69
N LEU A 109 -13.94 -1.57 -9.47
CA LEU A 109 -15.14 -0.85 -9.04
C LEU A 109 -16.41 -1.71 -9.09
#